data_AF-A0A1M5TFN6-F1
#
_entry.id   AF-A0A1M5TFN6-F1
#
_cell.length_a   1.000
_cell.length_b   1.000
_cell.length_c   1.000
_cell.angle_alpha   90.00
_cell.angle_beta   90.00
_cell.angle_gamma   90.00
#
_symmetry.space_group_name_H-M   'P 1'
#
loop_
_entity.id
_entity.type
_entity.pdbx_description
1 polymer ?
#
loop_
_entity_poly.entity_id
_entity_poly.type
_entity_poly.pdbx_seq_one_letter_code
_entity_poly.pdbx_strand_id
1 'polypeptide(L)'
;MIGTIVHQLTRDMTPEDVKAAGMEGYFVDHTAGVYPQFASGTPWTAATMQVSGDTIADLTEDMAAEQKARKTYDNILRLSDDPDVNNAIRFLREREVVHFQRFGEGLRLTQERLNQKNIYAINPSFDRAEK
;
A
#
# COMPACT_ATOMS: atom_id res chain seq x y z
N MET A 1 -8.76 4.08 -7.51
CA MET A 1 -9.19 2.70 -7.83
C MET A 1 -9.87 2.04 -6.64
N ILE A 2 -9.16 1.73 -5.53
CA ILE A 2 -9.75 1.05 -4.37
C ILE A 2 -11.01 1.72 -3.82
N GLY A 3 -10.99 3.04 -3.55
CA GLY A 3 -12.18 3.74 -3.07
C GLY A 3 -13.37 3.66 -4.03
N THR A 4 -13.14 3.62 -5.34
CA THR A 4 -14.20 3.44 -6.34
C THR A 4 -14.81 2.04 -6.27
N ILE A 5 -13.98 1.01 -6.10
CA ILE A 5 -14.45 -0.38 -5.91
C ILE A 5 -15.33 -0.44 -4.67
N VAL A 6 -14.85 0.09 -3.53
CA VAL A 6 -15.61 0.12 -2.28
C VAL A 6 -16.95 0.83 -2.49
N HIS A 7 -16.95 2.02 -3.08
CA HIS A 7 -18.18 2.77 -3.35
C HIS A 7 -19.16 2.00 -4.23
N GLN A 8 -18.70 1.34 -5.30
CA GLN A 8 -19.56 0.56 -6.19
C GLN A 8 -20.19 -0.65 -5.49
N LEU A 9 -19.46 -1.29 -4.58
CA LEU A 9 -19.96 -2.41 -3.79
C LEU A 9 -20.95 -1.97 -2.71
N THR A 10 -20.84 -0.74 -2.19
CA THR A 10 -21.61 -0.29 -1.01
C THR A 10 -22.78 0.64 -1.33
N ARG A 11 -22.79 1.35 -2.47
CA ARG A 11 -23.74 2.43 -2.74
C ARG A 11 -25.22 2.02 -2.81
N ASP A 12 -25.48 0.74 -3.12
CA ASP A 12 -26.83 0.21 -3.32
C ASP A 12 -27.25 -0.81 -2.23
N MET A 13 -26.49 -0.91 -1.12
CA MET A 13 -26.79 -1.85 -0.03
C MET A 13 -28.12 -1.52 0.67
N THR A 14 -28.91 -2.56 0.90
CA THR A 14 -30.11 -2.48 1.75
C THR A 14 -29.74 -2.59 3.23
N PRO A 15 -30.62 -2.16 4.17
CA PRO A 15 -30.42 -2.40 5.60
C PRO A 15 -30.22 -3.89 5.95
N GLU A 16 -30.83 -4.80 5.19
CA GLU A 16 -30.66 -6.25 5.33
C GLU A 16 -29.24 -6.69 4.92
N ASP A 17 -28.71 -6.18 3.81
CA ASP A 17 -27.34 -6.48 3.36
C ASP A 17 -26.30 -5.99 4.38
N VAL A 18 -26.49 -4.78 4.92
CA VAL A 18 -25.61 -4.19 5.94
C VAL A 18 -25.52 -5.09 7.18
N LYS A 19 -26.66 -5.61 7.66
CA LYS A 19 -26.72 -6.53 8.81
C LYS A 19 -26.10 -7.88 8.48
N ALA A 20 -26.38 -8.43 7.31
CA ALA A 20 -25.82 -9.71 6.89
C ALA A 20 -24.28 -9.66 6.76
N ALA A 21 -23.73 -8.52 6.36
CA ALA A 21 -22.29 -8.29 6.22
C ALA A 21 -21.59 -7.88 7.52
N GLY A 22 -22.32 -7.66 8.62
CA GLY A 22 -21.74 -7.15 9.88
C GLY A 22 -21.17 -5.73 9.77
N MET A 23 -21.73 -4.91 8.87
CA MET A 23 -21.26 -3.56 8.55
C MET A 23 -22.03 -2.46 9.31
N GLU A 24 -22.86 -2.79 10.31
CA GLU A 24 -23.74 -1.83 10.97
C GLU A 24 -22.98 -0.66 11.59
N GLY A 25 -21.86 -0.95 12.28
CA GLY A 25 -21.02 0.09 12.88
C GLY A 25 -20.47 1.06 11.82
N TYR A 26 -19.94 0.52 10.72
CA TYR A 26 -19.47 1.33 9.59
C TYR A 26 -20.60 2.18 8.99
N PHE A 27 -21.78 1.59 8.80
CA PHE A 27 -22.92 2.27 8.21
C PHE A 27 -23.47 3.39 9.09
N VAL A 28 -23.49 3.21 10.41
CA VAL A 28 -23.89 4.28 11.35
C VAL A 28 -22.95 5.47 11.26
N ASP A 29 -21.63 5.22 11.21
CA ASP A 29 -20.65 6.31 11.17
C ASP A 29 -20.51 6.96 9.79
N HIS A 30 -20.69 6.17 8.71
CA HIS A 30 -20.28 6.58 7.36
C HIS A 30 -21.32 6.32 6.26
N THR A 31 -22.45 5.67 6.58
CA THR A 31 -23.45 5.22 5.60
C THR A 31 -22.77 4.38 4.50
N ALA A 32 -22.79 4.82 3.24
CA ALA A 32 -22.06 4.19 2.12
C ALA A 32 -20.82 5.01 1.69
N GLY A 33 -20.47 6.04 2.45
CA GLY A 33 -19.28 6.85 2.22
C GLY A 33 -18.00 6.02 2.40
N VAL A 34 -16.98 6.35 1.62
CA VAL A 34 -15.66 5.70 1.72
C VAL A 34 -14.83 6.43 2.76
N TYR A 35 -14.65 5.81 3.93
CA TYR A 35 -13.81 6.32 5.00
C TYR A 35 -12.43 5.63 4.99
N PRO A 36 -11.31 6.37 4.98
CA PRO A 36 -9.98 5.78 4.99
C PRO A 36 -9.67 5.06 6.31
N GLN A 37 -9.78 3.74 6.30
CA GLN A 37 -9.42 2.89 7.43
C GLN A 37 -8.94 1.51 6.97
N PHE A 38 -8.29 0.80 7.88
CA PHE A 38 -7.92 -0.60 7.69
C PHE A 38 -9.15 -1.51 7.81
N ALA A 39 -9.06 -2.74 7.29
CA ALA A 39 -10.10 -3.75 7.45
C ALA A 39 -10.42 -4.09 8.92
N SER A 40 -9.50 -3.79 9.85
CA SER A 40 -9.71 -3.90 11.30
C SER A 40 -10.54 -2.77 11.91
N GLY A 41 -10.94 -1.76 11.13
CA GLY A 41 -11.62 -0.55 11.60
C GLY A 41 -10.69 0.53 12.17
N THR A 42 -9.37 0.33 12.11
CA THR A 42 -8.41 1.35 12.57
C THR A 42 -8.34 2.49 11.55
N PRO A 43 -8.57 3.76 11.94
CA PRO A 43 -8.45 4.88 11.01
C PRO A 43 -7.04 5.00 10.43
N TRP A 44 -6.96 5.34 9.15
CA TRP A 44 -5.67 5.69 8.57
C TRP A 44 -5.15 6.99 9.20
N THR A 45 -3.85 7.03 9.51
CA THR A 45 -3.20 8.23 10.04
C THR A 45 -1.80 8.37 9.46
N ALA A 46 -1.21 9.56 9.58
CA ALA A 46 0.18 9.82 9.16
C ALA A 46 1.20 8.88 9.86
N ALA A 47 0.86 8.27 10.99
CA ALA A 47 1.73 7.32 11.69
C ALA A 47 2.07 6.07 10.88
N THR A 48 1.33 5.78 9.80
CA THR A 48 1.59 4.63 8.94
C THR A 48 2.65 4.93 7.87
N MET A 49 3.04 6.20 7.69
CA MET A 49 4.06 6.61 6.74
C MET A 49 5.45 6.43 7.37
N GLN A 50 6.31 5.65 6.72
CA GLN A 50 7.70 5.48 7.13
C GLN A 50 8.59 6.36 6.25
N VAL A 51 9.07 7.47 6.81
CA VAL A 51 9.91 8.44 6.10
C VAL A 51 11.03 8.86 7.04
N SER A 52 12.27 8.64 6.61
CA SER A 52 13.46 8.91 7.42
C SER A 52 14.35 9.99 6.81
N GLY A 53 14.23 10.26 5.50
CA GLY A 53 15.12 11.15 4.78
C GLY A 53 16.47 10.52 4.41
N ASP A 54 16.71 9.26 4.76
CA ASP A 54 17.82 8.47 4.27
C ASP A 54 17.38 7.65 3.06
N THR A 55 18.03 7.85 1.90
CA THR A 55 17.60 7.20 0.65
C THR A 55 17.64 5.67 0.74
N ILE A 56 18.62 5.08 1.45
CA ILE A 56 18.72 3.62 1.55
C ILE A 56 17.58 3.09 2.42
N ALA A 57 17.35 3.73 3.57
CA ALA A 57 16.28 3.34 4.49
C ALA A 57 14.90 3.49 3.82
N ASP A 58 14.65 4.62 3.18
CA ASP A 58 13.36 4.91 2.54
C ASP A 58 13.09 3.95 1.37
N LEU A 59 14.08 3.68 0.49
CA LEU A 59 13.91 2.69 -0.59
C LEU A 59 13.69 1.27 -0.06
N THR A 60 14.29 0.93 1.07
CA THR A 60 14.09 -0.38 1.71
C THR A 60 12.68 -0.51 2.30
N GLU A 61 12.18 0.55 2.95
CA GLU A 61 10.78 0.61 3.41
C GLU A 61 9.79 0.54 2.25
N ASP A 62 10.03 1.27 1.15
CA ASP A 62 9.20 1.22 -0.05
C ASP A 62 9.10 -0.21 -0.60
N MET A 63 10.23 -0.92 -0.72
CA MET A 63 10.23 -2.33 -1.13
C MET A 63 9.40 -3.22 -0.18
N ALA A 64 9.51 -3.01 1.13
CA ALA A 64 8.74 -3.76 2.11
C ALA A 64 7.24 -3.42 2.03
N ALA A 65 6.89 -2.15 1.80
CA ALA A 65 5.52 -1.69 1.61
C ALA A 65 4.87 -2.38 0.40
N GLU A 66 5.56 -2.45 -0.73
CA GLU A 66 5.03 -3.09 -1.94
C GLU A 66 4.80 -4.60 -1.75
N GLN A 67 5.68 -5.30 -1.02
CA GLN A 67 5.46 -6.72 -0.71
C GLN A 67 4.26 -6.94 0.22
N LYS A 68 4.05 -6.06 1.20
CA LYS A 68 2.86 -6.08 2.09
C LYS A 68 1.58 -5.78 1.30
N ALA A 69 1.61 -4.83 0.36
CA ALA A 69 0.48 -4.51 -0.52
C ALA A 69 0.13 -5.69 -1.44
N ARG A 70 1.13 -6.24 -2.16
CA ARG A 70 0.97 -7.44 -2.99
C ARG A 70 0.37 -8.62 -2.22
N LYS A 71 0.84 -8.87 -0.99
CA LYS A 71 0.29 -9.92 -0.11
C LYS A 71 -1.17 -9.64 0.29
N THR A 72 -1.53 -8.37 0.51
CA THR A 72 -2.90 -7.97 0.80
C THR A 72 -3.82 -8.24 -0.39
N TYR A 73 -3.40 -7.90 -1.61
CA TYR A 73 -4.19 -8.22 -2.81
C TYR A 73 -4.31 -9.72 -3.06
N ASP A 74 -3.24 -10.49 -2.83
CA ASP A 74 -3.31 -11.96 -2.87
C ASP A 74 -4.38 -12.50 -1.92
N ASN A 75 -4.60 -11.87 -0.75
CA ASN A 75 -5.63 -12.30 0.19
C ASN A 75 -7.03 -11.89 -0.26
N ILE A 76 -7.20 -10.70 -0.83
CA ILE A 76 -8.49 -10.28 -1.41
C ILE A 76 -8.90 -11.25 -2.52
N LEU A 77 -7.98 -11.65 -3.40
CA LEU A 77 -8.26 -12.61 -4.49
C LEU A 77 -8.62 -14.02 -4.00
N ARG A 78 -8.30 -14.39 -2.75
CA ARG A 78 -8.75 -15.65 -2.13
C ARG A 78 -10.17 -15.57 -1.60
N LEU A 79 -10.64 -14.38 -1.28
CA LEU A 79 -11.94 -14.14 -0.64
C LEU A 79 -13.02 -13.68 -1.64
N SER A 80 -12.62 -12.96 -2.68
CA SER A 80 -13.53 -12.37 -3.67
C SER A 80 -13.88 -13.35 -4.79
N ASP A 81 -15.17 -13.54 -5.03
CA ASP A 81 -15.73 -14.30 -6.16
C ASP A 81 -16.18 -13.40 -7.32
N ASP A 82 -16.29 -12.08 -7.11
CA ASP A 82 -16.65 -11.09 -8.13
C ASP A 82 -15.54 -10.91 -9.19
N PRO A 83 -15.80 -11.22 -10.49
CA PRO A 83 -14.82 -11.06 -11.56
C PRO A 83 -14.36 -9.63 -11.80
N ASP A 84 -15.22 -8.63 -11.64
CA ASP A 84 -14.92 -7.23 -11.91
C ASP A 84 -14.00 -6.66 -10.82
N VAL A 85 -14.27 -7.01 -9.56
CA VAL A 85 -13.35 -6.73 -8.44
C VAL A 85 -12.01 -7.44 -8.68
N ASN A 86 -12.05 -8.74 -8.98
CA ASN A 86 -10.84 -9.54 -9.15
C ASN A 86 -9.94 -9.04 -10.27
N ASN A 87 -10.51 -8.56 -11.39
CA ASN A 87 -9.73 -7.99 -12.49
C ASN A 87 -8.99 -6.72 -12.07
N ALA A 88 -9.65 -5.80 -11.36
CA ALA A 88 -9.01 -4.60 -10.84
C ALA A 88 -7.91 -4.93 -9.81
N ILE A 89 -8.16 -5.90 -8.93
CA ILE A 89 -7.17 -6.32 -7.92
C ILE A 89 -5.97 -7.02 -8.56
N ARG A 90 -6.15 -7.85 -9.61
CA ARG A 90 -5.02 -8.45 -10.35
C ARG A 90 -4.13 -7.39 -10.98
N PHE A 91 -4.73 -6.36 -11.59
CA PHE A 91 -3.97 -5.25 -12.14
C PHE A 91 -3.14 -4.53 -11.08
N LEU A 92 -3.74 -4.18 -9.93
CA LEU A 92 -3.01 -3.53 -8.82
C LEU A 92 -1.91 -4.44 -8.26
N ARG A 93 -2.16 -5.74 -8.14
CA ARG A 93 -1.18 -6.71 -7.69
C ARG A 93 0.03 -6.80 -8.62
N GLU A 94 -0.17 -6.81 -9.93
CA GLU A 94 0.92 -6.79 -10.92
C GLU A 94 1.74 -5.50 -10.82
N ARG A 95 1.08 -4.37 -10.56
CA ARG A 95 1.74 -3.08 -10.33
C ARG A 95 2.68 -3.14 -9.13
N GLU A 96 2.28 -3.72 -8.00
CA GLU A 96 3.18 -3.77 -6.83
C GLU A 96 4.44 -4.61 -7.09
N VAL A 97 4.35 -5.63 -7.96
CA VAL A 97 5.54 -6.39 -8.40
C VAL A 97 6.48 -5.48 -9.20
N VAL A 98 5.94 -4.66 -10.10
CA VAL A 98 6.73 -3.69 -10.87
C VAL A 98 7.32 -2.63 -9.95
N HIS A 99 6.54 -2.09 -9.01
CA HIS A 99 7.02 -1.10 -8.04
C HIS A 99 8.14 -1.66 -7.17
N PHE A 100 7.97 -2.85 -6.61
CA PHE A 100 9.01 -3.56 -5.85
C PHE A 100 10.31 -3.69 -6.64
N GLN A 101 10.22 -4.11 -7.91
CA GLN A 101 11.39 -4.25 -8.78
C GLN A 101 12.06 -2.88 -9.07
N ARG A 102 11.28 -1.82 -9.26
CA ARG A 102 11.80 -0.47 -9.53
C ARG A 102 12.45 0.16 -8.30
N PHE A 103 11.90 -0.03 -7.12
CA PHE A 103 12.55 0.40 -5.87
C PHE A 103 13.84 -0.39 -5.63
N GLY A 104 13.83 -1.70 -5.88
CA GLY A 104 15.04 -2.53 -5.81
C GLY A 104 16.13 -2.10 -6.81
N GLU A 105 15.75 -1.73 -8.03
CA GLU A 105 16.66 -1.14 -9.01
C GLU A 105 17.24 0.19 -8.50
N GLY A 106 16.40 1.06 -7.95
CA GLY A 106 16.82 2.33 -7.34
C GLY A 106 17.78 2.14 -6.17
N LEU A 107 17.54 1.14 -5.32
CA LEU A 107 18.39 0.81 -4.18
C LEU A 107 19.77 0.34 -4.66
N ARG A 108 19.81 -0.57 -5.63
CA ARG A 108 21.07 -1.04 -6.23
C ARG A 108 21.87 0.12 -6.82
N LEU A 109 21.22 0.97 -7.63
CA LEU A 109 21.88 2.14 -8.25
C LEU A 109 22.40 3.14 -7.21
N THR A 110 21.67 3.33 -6.10
CA THR A 110 22.10 4.18 -4.99
C THR A 110 23.37 3.61 -4.36
N GLN A 111 23.37 2.32 -4.04
CA GLN A 111 24.52 1.64 -3.44
C GLN A 111 25.76 1.64 -4.36
N GLU A 112 25.58 1.50 -5.67
CA GLU A 112 26.67 1.54 -6.66
C GLU A 112 27.37 2.90 -6.75
N ARG A 113 26.65 3.99 -6.47
CA ARG A 113 27.21 5.36 -6.46
C ARG A 113 27.95 5.68 -5.17
N LEU A 114 27.75 4.88 -4.11
CA LEU A 114 28.39 5.09 -2.82
C LEU A 114 29.79 4.47 -2.79
N ASN A 115 30.62 4.98 -1.88
CA ASN A 115 31.95 4.44 -1.69
C ASN A 115 31.84 2.98 -1.21
N GLN A 116 32.25 2.04 -2.08
CA GLN A 116 32.17 0.60 -1.85
C GLN A 116 32.90 0.13 -0.58
N LYS A 117 33.84 0.94 -0.05
CA LYS A 117 34.53 0.62 1.20
C LYS A 117 33.69 0.89 2.44
N ASN A 118 32.66 1.74 2.37
CA ASN A 118 31.77 2.01 3.50
C ASN A 118 30.41 2.61 3.09
N ILE A 119 29.52 1.76 2.56
CA ILE A 119 28.20 2.15 2.02
C ILE A 119 27.31 2.84 3.06
N TYR A 120 27.46 2.50 4.35
CA TYR A 120 26.62 3.04 5.44
C TYR A 120 27.27 4.19 6.21
N ALA A 121 28.47 4.65 5.83
CA ALA A 121 29.12 5.76 6.52
C ALA A 121 28.54 7.13 6.17
N ILE A 122 27.76 7.22 5.08
CA ILE A 122 27.22 8.48 4.57
C ILE A 122 25.75 8.31 4.21
N ASN A 123 24.94 9.30 4.52
CA ASN A 123 23.59 9.42 4.00
C ASN A 123 23.64 10.11 2.63
N PRO A 124 23.34 9.40 1.52
CA PRO A 124 23.40 9.98 0.17
C PRO A 124 22.45 11.16 -0.06
N SER A 125 21.39 11.29 0.75
CA SER A 125 20.43 12.40 0.68
C SER A 125 20.97 13.69 1.31
N PHE A 126 21.97 13.56 2.20
CA PHE A 126 22.42 14.67 3.06
C PHE A 126 23.92 14.94 2.93
N ASP A 127 24.73 13.91 3.04
CA ASP A 127 26.18 13.99 3.00
C ASP A 127 26.64 14.06 1.53
N ARG A 128 27.11 15.24 1.11
CA ARG A 128 27.66 15.44 -0.23
C ARG A 128 29.11 14.97 -0.25
N ALA A 129 29.48 14.17 -1.24
CA ALA A 129 30.89 13.97 -1.57
C ALA A 129 31.51 15.35 -1.87
N GLU A 130 32.62 15.69 -1.21
CA GLU A 130 33.40 16.87 -1.58
C GLU A 130 33.79 16.76 -3.06
N LYS A 131 33.57 17.84 -3.82
CA LYS A 131 33.85 17.91 -5.26
C LYS A 131 35.34 17.80 -5.55
#